data_AF-A0A062X6L0-F1
#
_entry.id   AF-A0A062X6L0-F1
#
_cell.length_a   1.000
_cell.length_b   1.000
_cell.length_c   1.000
_cell.angle_alpha   90.00
_cell.angle_beta   90.00
_cell.angle_gamma   90.00
#
_symmetry.space_group_name_H-M   'P 1'
#
loop_
_entity.id
_entity.type
_entity.pdbx_description
1 polymer ?
#
loop_
_entity_poly.entity_id
_entity_poly.type
_entity_poly.pdbx_seq_one_letter_code
_entity_poly.pdbx_strand_id
1 'polypeptide(L)'
;MPRPSQRVEQDELRARMRAVGMSHDEIAIEFGRRYRLRPRAAHRVAHGWTQQQAANHINTHAVHVGLDPHGAAPMTAPKLSELENWPLPNNRRRPTPRSSPCSPRSTTPASTT
;
A
#
# COMPACT_ATOMS: atom_id res chain seq x y z
N MET A 1 -32.25 -14.95 12.01
CA MET A 1 -31.52 -14.15 11.01
C MET A 1 -30.06 -14.63 10.97
N PRO A 2 -29.47 -14.92 9.80
CA PRO A 2 -28.06 -15.28 9.71
C PRO A 2 -27.18 -14.07 10.09
N ARG A 3 -26.05 -14.34 10.77
CA ARG A 3 -25.05 -13.29 11.05
C ARG A 3 -24.39 -12.87 9.74
N PRO A 4 -24.29 -11.56 9.44
CA PRO A 4 -23.56 -11.11 8.27
C PRO A 4 -22.11 -11.57 8.33
N SER A 5 -21.48 -11.77 7.16
CA SER A 5 -20.05 -12.03 7.12
C SER A 5 -19.28 -10.81 7.64
N GLN A 6 -18.10 -11.03 8.23
CA GLN A 6 -17.26 -9.94 8.74
C GLN A 6 -16.99 -8.85 7.69
N ARG A 7 -16.91 -9.23 6.40
CA ARG A 7 -16.75 -8.29 5.29
C ARG A 7 -17.94 -7.33 5.19
N VAL A 8 -19.15 -7.86 5.28
CA VAL A 8 -20.39 -7.06 5.23
C VAL A 8 -20.47 -6.13 6.45
N GLU A 9 -20.14 -6.62 7.64
CA GLU A 9 -20.11 -5.80 8.85
C GLU A 9 -19.14 -4.61 8.74
N GLN A 10 -17.95 -4.86 8.17
CA GLN A 10 -16.95 -3.84 7.90
C GLN A 10 -17.45 -2.81 6.89
N ASP A 11 -18.04 -3.25 5.78
CA ASP A 11 -18.56 -2.37 4.74
C ASP A 11 -19.68 -1.46 5.26
N GLU A 12 -20.61 -2.01 6.05
CA GLU A 12 -21.67 -1.25 6.70
C GLU A 12 -21.12 -0.24 7.72
N LEU A 13 -20.15 -0.65 8.55
CA LEU A 13 -19.55 0.24 9.54
C LEU A 13 -18.81 1.40 8.88
N ARG A 14 -18.03 1.13 7.82
CA ARG A 14 -17.35 2.14 7.01
C ARG A 14 -18.37 3.12 6.42
N ALA A 15 -19.45 2.61 5.83
CA ALA A 15 -20.51 3.45 5.25
C ALA A 15 -21.14 4.38 6.29
N ARG A 16 -21.44 3.87 7.50
CA ARG A 16 -21.96 4.68 8.62
C ARG A 16 -20.97 5.78 9.04
N MET A 17 -19.70 5.45 9.21
CA MET A 17 -18.69 6.44 9.62
C MET A 17 -18.47 7.52 8.54
N ARG A 18 -18.49 7.14 7.25
CA ARG A 18 -18.45 8.10 6.14
C ARG A 18 -19.69 9.00 6.12
N ALA A 19 -20.87 8.47 6.41
CA ALA A 19 -22.10 9.25 6.47
C ALA A 19 -22.09 10.33 7.58
N VAL A 20 -21.39 10.08 8.69
CA VAL A 20 -21.18 11.04 9.78
C VAL A 20 -20.03 12.03 9.49
N GLY A 21 -19.33 11.86 8.36
CA GLY A 21 -18.28 12.77 7.91
C GLY A 21 -16.86 12.39 8.36
N MET A 22 -16.65 11.22 8.96
CA MET A 22 -15.30 10.77 9.33
C MET A 22 -14.41 10.61 8.10
N SER A 23 -13.16 11.06 8.22
CA SER A 23 -12.10 10.87 7.23
C SER A 23 -11.67 9.41 7.12
N HIS A 24 -11.03 9.06 6.01
CA HIS A 24 -10.48 7.71 5.83
C HIS A 24 -9.39 7.38 6.87
N ASP A 25 -8.65 8.37 7.35
CA ASP A 25 -7.61 8.18 8.37
C ASP A 25 -8.23 7.85 9.74
N GLU A 26 -9.28 8.56 10.15
CA GLU A 26 -10.04 8.27 11.36
C GLU A 26 -10.66 6.87 11.29
N ILE A 27 -11.26 6.53 10.14
CA ILE A 27 -11.79 5.19 9.89
C ILE A 27 -10.69 4.13 9.99
N ALA A 28 -9.50 4.37 9.45
CA ALA A 28 -8.39 3.43 9.53
C ALA A 28 -7.95 3.20 10.98
N ILE A 29 -7.91 4.24 11.81
CA ILE A 29 -7.62 4.12 13.24
C ILE A 29 -8.67 3.25 13.94
N GLU A 30 -9.96 3.51 13.69
CA GLU A 30 -11.05 2.74 14.29
C GLU A 30 -11.04 1.27 13.84
N PHE A 31 -10.75 1.00 12.56
CA PHE A 31 -10.60 -0.35 12.04
C PHE A 31 -9.40 -1.08 12.65
N GLY A 32 -8.29 -0.37 12.85
CA GLY A 32 -7.11 -0.91 13.56
C GLY A 32 -7.44 -1.31 14.99
N ARG A 33 -8.23 -0.49 15.71
CA ARG A 33 -8.65 -0.77 17.09
C ARG A 33 -9.69 -1.91 17.17
N ARG A 34 -10.76 -1.84 16.39
CA ARG A 34 -11.91 -2.75 16.47
C ARG A 34 -11.62 -4.14 15.89
N TYR A 35 -10.93 -4.20 14.74
CA TYR A 35 -10.67 -5.45 14.02
C TYR A 35 -9.20 -5.89 14.10
N ARG A 36 -8.37 -5.19 14.88
CA ARG A 36 -6.93 -5.47 15.01
C ARG A 36 -6.20 -5.45 13.67
N LEU A 37 -6.70 -4.66 12.72
CA LEU A 37 -6.06 -4.52 11.41
C LEU A 37 -4.74 -3.77 11.55
N ARG A 38 -3.76 -4.20 10.77
CA ARG A 38 -2.48 -3.52 10.67
C ARG A 38 -2.64 -2.20 9.94
N PRO A 39 -1.85 -1.16 10.22
CA PRO A 39 -2.07 0.18 9.66
C PRO A 39 -2.27 0.21 8.14
N ARG A 40 -1.45 -0.53 7.36
CA ARG A 40 -1.55 -0.60 5.90
C ARG A 40 -2.87 -1.22 5.42
N ALA A 41 -3.25 -2.35 6.03
CA ALA A 41 -4.50 -3.03 5.72
C ALA A 41 -5.71 -2.19 6.17
N ALA A 42 -5.64 -1.54 7.34
CA ALA A 42 -6.69 -0.69 7.87
C ALA A 42 -6.95 0.50 6.95
N HIS A 43 -5.90 1.17 6.44
CA HIS A 43 -6.03 2.24 5.46
C HIS A 43 -6.72 1.74 4.18
N ARG A 44 -6.32 0.58 3.65
CA ARG A 44 -6.99 -0.02 2.48
C ARG A 44 -8.49 -0.27 2.73
N VAL A 45 -8.84 -0.87 3.87
CA VAL A 45 -10.23 -1.18 4.21
C VAL A 45 -11.03 0.10 4.46
N ALA A 46 -10.42 1.15 5.01
CA ALA A 46 -11.07 2.45 5.20
C ALA A 46 -11.58 3.04 3.88
N HIS A 47 -10.78 2.94 2.81
CA HIS A 47 -11.18 3.33 1.44
C HIS A 47 -12.16 2.34 0.78
N GLY A 48 -12.43 1.18 1.40
CA GLY A 48 -13.30 0.14 0.84
C GLY A 48 -12.65 -0.60 -0.34
N TRP A 49 -11.32 -0.59 -0.45
CA TRP A 49 -10.62 -1.19 -1.58
C TRP A 49 -10.31 -2.67 -1.37
N THR A 50 -10.50 -3.45 -2.43
CA THR A 50 -9.84 -4.75 -2.55
C THR A 50 -8.32 -4.57 -2.70
N GLN A 51 -7.54 -5.63 -2.47
CA GLN A 51 -6.10 -5.58 -2.70
C GLN A 51 -5.76 -5.24 -4.17
N GLN A 52 -6.56 -5.71 -5.13
CA GLN A 52 -6.37 -5.37 -6.54
C GLN A 52 -6.65 -3.90 -6.83
N GLN A 53 -7.74 -3.35 -6.27
CA GLN A 53 -8.06 -1.93 -6.43
C GLN A 53 -6.98 -1.03 -5.82
N ALA A 54 -6.50 -1.39 -4.62
CA ALA A 54 -5.42 -0.67 -3.97
C ALA A 54 -4.10 -0.75 -4.75
N ALA A 55 -3.75 -1.93 -5.28
CA ALA A 55 -2.57 -2.10 -6.12
C ALA A 55 -2.66 -1.24 -7.40
N ASN A 56 -3.83 -1.23 -8.06
CA ASN A 56 -4.06 -0.39 -9.23
C ASN A 56 -3.95 1.10 -8.88
N HIS A 57 -4.54 1.55 -7.76
CA HIS A 57 -4.43 2.93 -7.31
C HIS A 57 -2.96 3.33 -7.05
N ILE A 58 -2.17 2.46 -6.42
CA ILE A 58 -0.73 2.68 -6.21
C ILE A 58 0.01 2.83 -7.55
N ASN A 59 -0.28 1.97 -8.53
CA ASN A 59 0.35 2.04 -9.84
C ASN A 59 -0.02 3.32 -10.60
N THR A 60 -1.31 3.69 -10.61
CA THR A 60 -1.78 4.94 -11.21
C THR A 60 -1.09 6.15 -10.58
N HIS A 61 -1.00 6.16 -9.25
CA HIS A 61 -0.28 7.21 -8.53
C HIS A 61 1.21 7.23 -8.89
N ALA A 62 1.87 6.07 -8.98
CA ALA A 62 3.28 5.96 -9.34
C ALA A 62 3.59 6.51 -10.74
N VAL A 63 2.69 6.28 -11.71
CA VAL A 63 2.78 6.89 -13.05
C VAL A 63 2.60 8.39 -12.96
N HIS A 64 1.57 8.85 -12.24
CA HIS A 64 1.25 10.28 -12.12
C HIS A 64 2.40 11.10 -11.51
N VAL A 65 3.11 10.56 -10.52
CA VAL A 65 4.26 11.23 -9.89
C VAL A 65 5.60 10.93 -10.58
N GLY A 66 5.59 10.20 -11.70
CA GLY A 66 6.79 9.88 -12.48
C GLY A 66 7.74 8.85 -11.84
N LEU A 67 7.30 8.09 -10.83
CA LEU A 67 8.12 7.09 -10.14
C LEU A 67 8.31 5.81 -10.96
N ASP A 68 7.29 5.44 -11.74
CA ASP A 68 7.33 4.31 -12.67
C ASP A 68 6.55 4.62 -13.95
N PRO A 69 7.06 5.52 -14.82
CA PRO A 69 6.34 5.96 -16.02
C PRO A 69 6.07 4.83 -17.02
N HIS A 70 6.90 3.78 -16.99
CA HIS A 70 6.84 2.66 -17.93
C HIS A 70 6.19 1.40 -17.31
N GLY A 71 5.75 1.44 -16.05
CA GLY A 71 5.18 0.29 -15.37
C GLY A 71 6.16 -0.89 -15.26
N ALA A 72 7.46 -0.61 -15.11
CA ALA A 72 8.50 -1.62 -15.06
C ALA A 72 8.45 -2.47 -13.77
N ALA A 73 7.88 -1.93 -12.69
CA ALA A 73 7.77 -2.61 -11.41
C ALA A 73 6.37 -2.40 -10.78
N PRO A 74 5.32 -2.97 -11.38
CA PRO A 74 3.96 -2.72 -10.93
C PRO A 74 3.70 -3.39 -9.58
N MET A 75 2.94 -2.70 -8.73
CA MET A 75 2.33 -3.29 -7.54
C MET A 75 1.26 -4.29 -7.95
N THR A 76 1.28 -5.47 -7.32
CA THR A 76 0.27 -6.52 -7.52
C THR A 76 -0.46 -6.83 -6.21
N ALA A 77 -1.66 -7.41 -6.29
CA ALA A 77 -2.42 -7.77 -5.08
C ALA A 77 -1.65 -8.74 -4.14
N PRO A 78 -1.00 -9.82 -4.61
CA PRO A 78 -0.18 -10.67 -3.76
C PRO A 78 0.98 -9.91 -3.11
N LYS A 79 1.63 -9.02 -3.88
CA LYS A 79 2.75 -8.23 -3.35
C LYS A 79 2.30 -7.25 -2.28
N LEU A 80 1.16 -6.61 -2.47
CA LEU A 80 0.55 -5.73 -1.48
C LEU A 80 0.18 -6.52 -0.21
N SER A 81 -0.37 -7.73 -0.35
CA SER A 81 -0.66 -8.62 0.78
C SER A 81 0.59 -8.95 1.61
N GLU A 82 1.71 -9.27 0.95
CA GLU A 82 2.99 -9.48 1.64
C GLU A 82 3.41 -8.24 2.43
N LEU A 83 3.29 -7.05 1.82
CA LEU A 83 3.66 -5.77 2.44
C LEU A 83 2.76 -5.40 3.62
N GLU A 84 1.47 -5.69 3.54
CA GLU A 84 0.52 -5.50 4.65
C GLU A 84 0.86 -6.42 5.85
N ASN A 85 1.43 -7.60 5.57
CA ASN A 85 1.74 -8.62 6.57
C ASN A 85 3.20 -8.65 7.05
N TRP A 86 4.13 -7.91 6.46
CA TRP A 86 5.52 -7.82 6.93
C TRP A 86 5.61 -7.03 8.26
N PRO A 87 6.35 -7.43 9.32
CA PRO A 87 7.40 -8.45 9.37
C PRO A 87 6.97 -9.76 10.05
N LEU A 88 5.77 -10.29 9.78
CA LEU A 88 5.36 -11.58 10.35
C LEU A 88 6.29 -12.72 9.88
N PRO A 89 6.50 -13.76 10.70
CA PRO A 89 7.59 -14.73 10.55
C PRO A 89 7.58 -15.53 9.24
N ASN A 90 6.45 -15.58 8.52
CA ASN A 90 6.33 -16.32 7.26
C ASN A 90 6.64 -15.48 6.01
N ASN A 91 6.83 -14.15 6.11
CA ASN A 91 7.18 -13.31 4.97
C ASN A 91 8.69 -13.07 4.91
N ARG A 92 9.40 -13.98 4.21
CA ARG A 92 10.86 -13.95 4.04
C ARG A 92 11.39 -12.78 3.20
N ARG A 93 10.54 -12.07 2.46
CA ARG A 93 10.94 -10.94 1.61
C ARG A 93 10.85 -9.63 2.38
N ARG A 94 11.92 -9.28 3.09
CA ARG A 94 12.13 -7.90 3.58
C ARG A 94 12.03 -6.94 2.40
N PRO A 95 11.24 -5.85 2.49
CA PRO A 95 11.29 -4.79 1.50
C PRO A 95 12.73 -4.26 1.44
N THR A 96 13.40 -4.44 0.30
CA THR A 96 14.73 -3.88 0.08
C THR A 96 14.58 -2.36 -0.04
N PRO A 97 15.32 -1.55 0.73
CA PRO A 97 15.39 -0.13 0.44
C PRO A 97 15.88 0.04 -1.00
N ARG A 98 15.22 0.89 -1.80
CA ARG A 98 15.67 1.20 -3.16
C ARG A 98 17.10 1.76 -3.05
N SER A 99 18.08 0.95 -3.40
CA SER A 99 19.44 1.40 -3.63
C SER A 99 19.42 2.20 -4.93
N SER A 100 19.29 3.52 -4.84
CA SER A 100 19.64 4.39 -5.96
C SER A 100 21.10 4.08 -6.32
N PRO A 101 21.42 3.64 -7.55
CA PRO A 101 22.82 3.47 -7.93
C PRO A 101 23.46 4.85 -7.89
N CYS A 102 24.38 5.05 -6.95
CA CYS A 102 25.29 6.17 -6.98
C CYS A 102 26.17 5.95 -8.21
N SER A 103 25.81 6.58 -9.34
CA SER A 103 26.62 6.50 -10.55
C SER A 103 27.99 7.12 -10.24
N PRO A 104 29.11 6.39 -10.41
CA PRO A 104 30.43 6.98 -10.24
C PRO A 104 30.62 8.02 -11.34
N ARG A 105 30.93 9.26 -10.92
CA ARG A 105 31.30 10.36 -11.80
C ARG A 105 32.51 9.94 -12.63
N SER A 106 32.30 9.69 -13.92
CA SER A 106 33.38 9.43 -14.89
C SER A 106 34.33 10.62 -14.87
N THR A 107 35.51 10.43 -14.29
CA THR A 107 36.60 11.40 -14.39
C THR A 107 37.40 11.02 -15.61
N THR A 108 37.24 11.78 -16.70
CA THR A 108 38.10 11.68 -17.88
C THR A 108 39.53 12.11 -17.49
N PRO A 109 40.57 11.29 -17.73
CA PRO A 109 41.93 11.77 -17.57
C PRO A 109 42.28 12.71 -18.72
N ALA A 110 42.80 13.88 -18.37
CA ALA A 110 43.34 14.84 -19.33
C ALA A 110 44.61 14.28 -19.97
N SER A 111 44.66 14.34 -21.31
CA SER A 111 45.83 14.10 -22.13
C SER A 111 47.00 14.98 -21.69
N THR A 112 48.21 14.44 -21.61
CA THR A 112 49.44 15.23 -21.57
C THR A 112 50.40 14.71 -22.63
N THR A 113 50.85 15.66 -23.44
CA THR A 113 51.83 15.59 -24.53
C THR A 113 53.24 15.40 -23.99
#